data_AF-A0A5Q0Q9L9-F1
#
_entry.id   AF-A0A5Q0Q9L9-F1
#
_cell.length_a   1.000
_cell.length_b   1.000
_cell.length_c   1.000
_cell.angle_alpha   90.00
_cell.angle_beta   90.00
_cell.angle_gamma   90.00
#
_symmetry.space_group_name_H-M   'P 1'
#
loop_
_entity.id
_entity.type
_entity.pdbx_description
1 polymer ?
#
loop_
_entity_poly.entity_id
_entity_poly.type
_entity_poly.pdbx_seq_one_letter_code
_entity_poly.pdbx_strand_id
1 'polypeptide(L)'
;MKGDSVTKQIVRKLVTSPLLIYTLRCLLGFLIGYLLYNKYREFEIFWALLSIILVISPEEKDSKRLSIERFKSNCIGSSVAMICVWVLPQSVYSIAAGIILTIICCRVFNIMNMARVAIVALLIIMIEPHHTQIAYTPIYRAVSTGLGCIIGLVIVIITSGLKHYLIDKYLADSEAPNSGN
;
A
#
# COMPACT_ATOMS: atom_id res chain seq x y z
N MET A 1 18.50 -1.22 -39.53
CA MET A 1 18.21 0.16 -39.08
C MET A 1 16.73 0.49 -38.87
N LYS A 2 15.73 -0.20 -39.46
CA LYS A 2 14.30 0.14 -39.29
C LYS A 2 13.65 -0.39 -37.99
N GLY A 3 14.13 -1.52 -37.45
CA GLY A 3 13.58 -2.14 -36.23
C GLY A 3 13.88 -1.37 -34.92
N ASP A 4 14.98 -0.62 -34.88
CA ASP A 4 15.36 0.15 -33.69
C ASP A 4 14.47 1.39 -33.49
N SER A 5 14.05 2.02 -34.60
CA SER A 5 13.13 3.17 -34.61
C SER A 5 11.72 2.82 -34.11
N VAL A 6 11.17 1.68 -34.53
CA VAL A 6 9.85 1.21 -34.08
C VAL A 6 9.87 0.84 -32.59
N THR A 7 10.94 0.17 -32.14
CA THR A 7 11.13 -0.20 -30.73
C THR A 7 11.22 1.05 -29.85
N LYS A 8 12.01 2.06 -30.24
CA LYS A 8 12.10 3.35 -29.55
C LYS A 8 10.73 4.05 -29.45
N GLN A 9 9.93 4.06 -30.52
CA GLN A 9 8.57 4.67 -30.49
C GLN A 9 7.60 3.94 -29.54
N ILE A 10 7.62 2.61 -29.53
CA ILE A 10 6.75 1.81 -28.63
C ILE A 10 7.16 2.03 -27.17
N VAL A 11 8.47 1.96 -26.87
CA VAL A 11 9.01 2.21 -25.52
C VAL A 11 8.66 3.62 -25.05
N ARG A 12 8.84 4.63 -25.91
CA ARG A 12 8.45 6.02 -25.63
C ARG A 12 6.96 6.10 -25.27
N LYS A 13 6.08 5.52 -26.08
CA LYS A 13 4.64 5.55 -25.85
C LYS A 13 4.23 4.84 -24.54
N LEU A 14 4.89 3.73 -24.20
CA LEU A 14 4.67 3.00 -22.95
C LEU A 14 5.13 3.79 -21.73
N VAL A 15 6.32 4.39 -21.80
CA VAL A 15 6.99 5.08 -20.68
C VAL A 15 6.40 6.48 -20.44
N THR A 16 5.85 7.11 -21.48
CA THR A 16 5.21 8.43 -21.37
C THR A 16 3.76 8.34 -20.90
N SER A 17 3.10 7.17 -20.95
CA SER A 17 1.70 7.04 -20.50
C SER A 17 1.60 6.75 -18.99
N PRO A 18 1.21 7.72 -18.14
CA PRO A 18 1.10 7.51 -16.70
C PRO A 18 0.05 6.46 -16.33
N LEU A 19 -1.04 6.38 -17.10
CA LEU A 19 -2.09 5.39 -16.91
C LEU A 19 -1.59 3.96 -17.12
N LEU A 20 -0.78 3.74 -18.16
CA LEU A 20 -0.28 2.41 -18.50
C LEU A 20 0.70 1.91 -17.43
N ILE A 21 1.59 2.79 -16.96
CA ILE A 21 2.51 2.50 -15.85
C ILE A 21 1.74 2.16 -14.58
N TYR A 22 0.73 2.96 -14.24
CA TYR A 22 -0.08 2.73 -13.04
C TYR A 22 -0.84 1.40 -13.12
N THR A 23 -1.49 1.11 -14.26
CA THR A 23 -2.17 -0.16 -14.49
C THR A 23 -1.23 -1.35 -14.34
N LEU A 24 -0.02 -1.29 -14.91
CA LEU A 24 0.97 -2.34 -14.76
C LEU A 24 1.40 -2.53 -13.29
N ARG A 25 1.62 -1.45 -12.55
CA ARG A 25 1.94 -1.53 -11.11
C ARG A 25 0.81 -2.23 -10.35
N CYS A 26 -0.44 -1.84 -10.58
CA CYS A 26 -1.61 -2.45 -9.94
C CYS A 26 -1.76 -3.94 -10.29
N LEU A 27 -1.56 -4.32 -11.55
CA LEU A 27 -1.62 -5.72 -11.98
C LEU A 27 -0.49 -6.54 -11.33
N LEU A 28 0.75 -6.04 -11.33
CA LEU A 28 1.87 -6.71 -10.67
C LEU A 28 1.63 -6.84 -9.15
N GLY A 29 1.15 -5.78 -8.51
CA GLY A 29 0.80 -5.78 -7.10
C GLY A 29 -0.29 -6.79 -6.77
N PHE A 30 -1.34 -6.85 -7.58
CA PHE A 30 -2.41 -7.83 -7.43
C PHE A 30 -1.89 -9.26 -7.60
N LEU A 31 -1.12 -9.54 -8.64
CA LEU A 31 -0.59 -10.89 -8.90
C LEU A 31 0.31 -11.36 -7.75
N ILE A 32 1.23 -10.53 -7.29
CA ILE A 32 2.13 -10.86 -6.17
C ILE A 32 1.31 -11.07 -4.89
N GLY A 33 0.40 -10.16 -4.57
CA GLY A 33 -0.44 -10.25 -3.37
C GLY A 33 -1.38 -11.46 -3.41
N TYR A 34 -1.92 -11.81 -4.57
CA TYR A 34 -2.81 -12.96 -4.75
C TYR A 34 -2.06 -14.29 -4.59
N LEU A 35 -0.85 -14.39 -5.13
CA LEU A 35 0.01 -15.56 -4.90
C LEU A 35 0.35 -15.72 -3.40
N LEU A 36 0.61 -14.60 -2.71
CA LEU A 36 0.86 -14.60 -1.27
C LEU A 36 -0.39 -15.06 -0.49
N TYR A 37 -1.56 -14.53 -0.88
CA TYR A 37 -2.84 -14.89 -0.28
C TYR A 37 -3.16 -16.38 -0.42
N ASN A 38 -2.92 -16.95 -1.60
CA ASN A 38 -3.16 -18.37 -1.85
C ASN A 38 -2.22 -19.28 -1.04
N LYS A 39 -0.97 -18.83 -0.81
CA LYS A 39 0.04 -19.63 -0.08
C LYS A 39 -0.13 -19.56 1.45
N TYR A 40 -0.64 -18.45 1.98
CA TYR A 40 -0.63 -18.15 3.41
C TYR A 40 -2.02 -17.71 3.93
N ARG A 41 -3.06 -18.46 3.56
CA ARG A 41 -4.46 -18.09 3.83
C ARG A 41 -4.78 -17.86 5.33
N GLU A 42 -4.02 -18.48 6.22
CA GLU A 42 -4.19 -18.43 7.68
C GLU A 42 -3.68 -17.12 8.34
N PHE A 43 -2.89 -16.31 7.63
CA PHE A 43 -2.21 -15.13 8.20
C PHE A 43 -2.88 -13.80 7.87
N GLU A 44 -4.20 -13.77 7.66
CA GLU A 44 -4.92 -12.51 7.34
C GLU A 44 -4.32 -11.79 6.11
N ILE A 45 -3.79 -12.55 5.14
CA ILE A 45 -3.01 -12.03 4.00
C ILE A 45 -3.86 -11.24 3.02
N PHE A 46 -5.19 -11.35 3.12
CA PHE A 46 -6.11 -10.45 2.43
C PHE A 46 -5.77 -8.98 2.71
N TRP A 47 -5.40 -8.64 3.95
CA TRP A 47 -4.99 -7.31 4.34
C TRP A 47 -3.65 -6.89 3.74
N ALA A 48 -2.73 -7.83 3.53
CA ALA A 48 -1.49 -7.58 2.82
C ALA A 48 -1.78 -7.22 1.35
N LEU A 49 -2.62 -8.00 0.66
CA LEU A 49 -3.06 -7.71 -0.70
C LEU A 49 -3.72 -6.32 -0.80
N LEU A 50 -4.65 -6.02 0.10
CA LEU A 50 -5.32 -4.72 0.15
C LEU A 50 -4.32 -3.58 0.38
N SER A 51 -3.31 -3.80 1.23
CA SER A 51 -2.26 -2.81 1.51
C SER A 51 -1.31 -2.60 0.32
N ILE A 52 -1.00 -3.65 -0.45
CA ILE A 52 -0.20 -3.55 -1.68
C ILE A 52 -0.87 -2.59 -2.66
N ILE A 53 -2.14 -2.86 -2.98
CA ILE A 53 -2.89 -2.06 -3.96
C ILE A 53 -3.04 -0.62 -3.52
N LEU A 54 -3.31 -0.41 -2.23
CA LEU A 54 -3.55 0.93 -1.72
C LEU A 54 -2.28 1.77 -1.50
N VAL A 55 -1.11 1.15 -1.48
CA VAL A 55 0.18 1.87 -1.43
C VAL A 55 0.66 2.25 -2.82
N ILE A 56 0.28 1.49 -3.84
CA ILE A 56 0.59 1.81 -5.23
C ILE A 56 -0.12 3.11 -5.57
N SER A 57 0.64 4.20 -5.62
CA SER A 57 0.16 5.49 -6.09
C SER A 57 0.65 5.73 -7.53
N PRO A 58 -0.12 6.47 -8.35
CA PRO A 58 0.40 6.99 -9.62
C PRO A 58 1.67 7.83 -9.39
N GLU A 59 1.77 8.53 -8.25
CA GLU A 59 2.90 9.36 -7.88
C GLU A 59 3.84 8.66 -6.88
N GLU A 60 5.11 8.59 -7.25
CA GLU A 60 6.13 7.78 -6.56
C GLU A 60 6.46 8.32 -5.16
N LYS A 61 6.47 9.66 -5.03
CA LYS A 61 6.78 10.36 -3.78
C LYS A 61 5.73 10.08 -2.71
N ASP A 62 4.48 9.90 -3.11
CA ASP A 62 3.37 9.66 -2.19
C ASP A 62 3.34 8.23 -1.68
N SER A 63 3.82 7.26 -2.46
CA SER A 63 3.77 5.83 -2.11
C SER A 63 4.52 5.52 -0.80
N LYS A 64 5.67 6.17 -0.56
CA LYS A 64 6.45 6.02 0.69
C LYS A 64 5.71 6.57 1.90
N ARG A 65 5.22 7.82 1.78
CA ARG A 65 4.47 8.49 2.83
C ARG A 65 3.21 7.71 3.17
N LEU A 66 2.45 7.30 2.14
CA LEU A 66 1.22 6.54 2.29
C LEU A 66 1.45 5.18 2.97
N SER A 67 2.55 4.49 2.67
CA SER A 67 2.95 3.25 3.34
C SER A 67 3.17 3.44 4.83
N ILE A 68 3.95 4.46 5.21
CA ILE A 68 4.27 4.73 6.62
C ILE A 68 3.03 5.16 7.39
N GLU A 69 2.24 6.07 6.83
CA GLU A 69 1.00 6.53 7.46
C GLU A 69 -0.02 5.39 7.62
N ARG A 70 -0.12 4.48 6.63
CA ARG A 70 -0.94 3.25 6.72
C ARG A 70 -0.47 2.33 7.83
N PHE A 71 0.82 2.03 7.87
CA PHE A 71 1.37 1.15 8.90
C PHE A 71 1.11 1.71 10.30
N LYS A 72 1.43 2.98 10.54
CA LYS A 72 1.17 3.65 11.84
C LYS A 72 -0.32 3.62 12.20
N SER A 73 -1.19 3.95 11.25
CA SER A 73 -2.63 3.99 11.45
C SER A 73 -3.21 2.61 11.79
N ASN A 74 -2.80 1.56 11.07
CA ASN A 74 -3.22 0.19 11.34
C ASN A 74 -2.71 -0.31 12.70
N CYS A 75 -1.48 0.02 13.07
CA CYS A 75 -0.93 -0.29 14.39
C CYS A 75 -1.71 0.37 15.52
N ILE A 76 -2.10 1.65 15.37
CA ILE A 76 -2.92 2.35 16.37
C ILE A 76 -4.29 1.69 16.49
N GLY A 77 -5.01 1.50 15.39
CA GLY A 77 -6.34 0.87 15.42
C GLY A 77 -6.31 -0.55 15.99
N SER A 78 -5.27 -1.31 15.66
CA SER A 78 -5.06 -2.67 16.19
C SER A 78 -4.74 -2.68 17.68
N SER A 79 -3.92 -1.74 18.16
CA SER A 79 -3.57 -1.61 19.58
C SER A 79 -4.78 -1.18 20.41
N VAL A 80 -5.54 -0.19 19.93
CA VAL A 80 -6.76 0.28 20.61
C VAL A 80 -7.81 -0.84 20.64
N ALA A 81 -7.98 -1.59 19.55
CA ALA A 81 -8.90 -2.72 19.52
C ALA A 81 -8.52 -3.79 20.54
N MET A 82 -7.22 -4.12 20.65
CA MET A 82 -6.73 -5.10 21.63
C MET A 82 -7.08 -4.67 23.06
N ILE A 83 -6.86 -3.39 23.39
CA ILE A 83 -7.24 -2.83 24.70
C ILE A 83 -8.75 -2.93 24.92
N CYS A 84 -9.56 -2.55 23.93
CA CYS A 84 -11.02 -2.61 24.02
C CYS A 84 -11.54 -4.04 24.22
N VAL A 85 -10.95 -5.04 23.55
CA VAL A 85 -11.32 -6.45 23.68
C VAL A 85 -11.02 -6.99 25.09
N TRP A 86 -9.94 -6.54 25.73
CA TRP A 86 -9.55 -7.01 27.06
C TRP A 86 -10.31 -6.31 28.20
N VAL A 87 -10.62 -5.02 28.02
CA VAL A 87 -11.16 -4.17 29.09
C VAL A 87 -12.68 -4.05 29.04
N LEU A 88 -13.29 -4.11 27.86
CA LEU A 88 -14.72 -3.84 27.70
C LEU A 88 -15.49 -5.09 27.23
N PRO A 89 -16.73 -5.28 27.72
CA PRO A 89 -17.61 -6.34 27.22
C PRO A 89 -17.96 -6.10 25.74
N GLN A 90 -18.23 -7.14 24.96
CA GLN A 90 -18.65 -6.97 23.57
C GLN A 90 -20.04 -6.33 23.49
N SER A 91 -20.06 -5.01 23.30
CA SER A 91 -21.26 -4.21 23.14
C SER A 91 -21.03 -3.09 22.13
N VAL A 92 -22.10 -2.54 21.58
CA VAL A 92 -22.03 -1.38 20.67
C VAL A 92 -21.36 -0.18 21.34
N TYR A 93 -21.56 0.00 22.65
CA TYR A 93 -20.94 1.07 23.43
C TYR A 93 -19.41 0.92 23.49
N SER A 94 -18.91 -0.31 23.56
CA SER A 94 -17.47 -0.58 23.59
C SER A 94 -16.81 -0.24 22.26
N ILE A 95 -17.49 -0.52 21.15
CA ILE A 95 -17.02 -0.14 19.80
C ILE A 95 -17.02 1.39 19.67
N ALA A 96 -18.09 2.07 20.10
CA ALA A 96 -18.15 3.53 20.08
C ALA A 96 -17.04 4.18 20.92
N ALA A 97 -16.77 3.66 22.12
CA ALA A 97 -15.65 4.09 22.95
C ALA A 97 -14.30 3.85 22.26
N GLY A 98 -14.12 2.68 21.61
CA GLY A 98 -12.92 2.37 20.84
C GLY A 98 -12.69 3.33 19.67
N ILE A 99 -13.74 3.76 18.97
CA ILE A 99 -13.65 4.76 17.89
C ILE A 99 -13.15 6.09 18.45
N ILE A 100 -13.74 6.57 19.56
CA ILE A 100 -13.34 7.82 20.21
C ILE A 100 -11.87 7.74 20.62
N LEU A 101 -11.47 6.65 21.29
CA LEU A 101 -10.10 6.44 21.72
C LEU A 101 -9.13 6.39 20.53
N THR A 102 -9.51 5.71 19.45
CA THR A 102 -8.72 5.66 18.21
C THR A 102 -8.50 7.04 17.62
N ILE A 103 -9.54 7.88 17.56
CA ILE A 103 -9.43 9.26 17.06
C ILE A 103 -8.49 10.09 17.94
N ILE A 104 -8.62 9.97 19.28
CA ILE A 104 -7.73 10.66 20.23
C ILE A 104 -6.28 10.21 20.00
N CYS A 105 -6.02 8.91 19.89
CA CYS A 105 -4.69 8.39 19.58
C CYS A 105 -4.18 8.94 18.23
N CYS A 106 -4.98 8.88 17.16
CA CYS A 106 -4.61 9.43 15.85
C CYS A 106 -4.24 10.92 15.93
N ARG A 107 -4.92 11.71 16.77
CA ARG A 107 -4.62 13.12 17.02
C ARG A 107 -3.28 13.29 17.74
N VAL A 108 -3.02 12.52 18.79
CA VAL A 108 -1.75 12.56 19.55
C VAL A 108 -0.56 12.20 18.66
N PHE A 109 -0.72 11.20 17.78
CA PHE A 109 0.32 10.76 16.85
C PHE A 109 0.42 11.61 15.57
N ASN A 110 -0.37 12.69 15.43
CA ASN A 110 -0.41 13.57 14.25
C ASN A 110 -0.69 12.85 12.92
N ILE A 111 -1.54 11.82 12.92
CA ILE A 111 -1.91 11.05 11.71
C ILE A 111 -3.41 11.15 11.38
N MET A 112 -4.01 12.31 11.63
CA MET A 112 -5.45 12.55 11.41
C MET A 112 -5.90 12.27 9.98
N ASN A 113 -5.04 12.49 8.97
CA ASN A 113 -5.32 12.16 7.57
C ASN A 113 -5.68 10.68 7.35
N MET A 114 -5.19 9.79 8.23
CA MET A 114 -5.41 8.35 8.16
C MET A 114 -6.27 7.81 9.30
N ALA A 115 -6.97 8.67 10.07
CA ALA A 115 -7.83 8.24 11.15
C ALA A 115 -8.92 7.26 10.69
N ARG A 116 -9.45 7.45 9.47
CA ARG A 116 -10.41 6.51 8.86
C ARG A 116 -9.85 5.09 8.74
N VAL A 117 -8.57 4.96 8.37
CA VAL A 117 -7.91 3.66 8.25
C VAL A 117 -7.73 3.01 9.63
N ALA A 118 -7.40 3.78 10.67
CA ALA A 118 -7.29 3.27 12.03
C ALA A 118 -8.64 2.80 12.58
N ILE A 119 -9.72 3.53 12.29
CA ILE A 119 -11.08 3.15 12.67
C ILE A 119 -11.49 1.86 11.96
N VAL A 120 -11.23 1.72 10.66
CA VAL A 120 -11.47 0.47 9.94
C VAL A 120 -10.66 -0.68 10.56
N ALA A 121 -9.42 -0.41 10.99
CA ALA A 121 -8.62 -1.39 11.70
C ALA A 121 -9.27 -1.84 13.02
N LEU A 122 -9.75 -0.89 13.82
CA LEU A 122 -10.49 -1.18 15.05
C LEU A 122 -11.74 -2.04 14.78
N LEU A 123 -12.59 -1.60 13.85
CA LEU A 123 -13.89 -2.23 13.59
C LEU A 123 -13.75 -3.69 13.20
N ILE A 124 -12.81 -4.02 12.32
CA ILE A 124 -12.64 -5.41 11.88
C ILE A 124 -12.16 -6.31 13.02
N ILE A 125 -11.31 -5.82 13.93
CA ILE A 125 -10.93 -6.64 15.09
C ILE A 125 -12.11 -6.82 16.05
N MET A 126 -12.96 -5.81 16.21
CA MET A 126 -14.09 -5.87 17.15
C MET A 126 -15.35 -6.55 16.60
N ILE A 127 -15.54 -6.57 15.27
CA ILE A 127 -16.78 -7.01 14.60
C ILE A 127 -16.58 -8.31 13.82
N GLU A 128 -15.44 -8.51 13.15
CA GLU A 128 -15.21 -9.70 12.34
C GLU A 128 -15.19 -10.94 13.25
N PRO A 129 -15.96 -12.00 12.95
CA PRO A 129 -15.88 -13.25 13.69
C PRO A 129 -14.52 -13.91 13.44
N HIS A 130 -13.62 -13.83 14.41
CA HIS A 130 -12.27 -14.39 14.28
C HIS A 130 -12.32 -15.92 14.38
N HIS A 131 -11.86 -16.59 13.33
CA HIS A 131 -11.60 -18.03 13.36
C HIS A 131 -10.33 -18.39 14.16
N THR A 132 -9.47 -17.41 14.44
CA THR A 132 -8.23 -17.51 15.23
C THR A 132 -8.39 -16.87 16.62
N GLN A 133 -7.48 -17.18 17.56
CA GLN A 133 -7.50 -16.55 18.88
C GLN A 133 -7.41 -15.03 18.75
N ILE A 134 -8.47 -14.33 19.16
CA ILE A 134 -8.68 -12.86 19.05
C ILE A 134 -7.46 -12.05 19.56
N ALA A 135 -6.68 -12.61 20.49
CA ALA A 135 -5.48 -11.99 21.03
C ALA A 135 -4.37 -11.76 19.99
N TYR A 136 -4.22 -12.62 18.98
CA TYR A 136 -3.13 -12.53 18.00
C TYR A 136 -3.53 -11.82 16.70
N THR A 137 -4.83 -11.72 16.40
CA THR A 137 -5.35 -11.02 15.21
C THR A 137 -4.76 -9.61 15.02
N PRO A 138 -4.67 -8.75 16.06
CA PRO A 138 -4.13 -7.40 15.89
C PRO A 138 -2.67 -7.40 15.42
N ILE A 139 -1.87 -8.37 15.88
CA ILE A 139 -0.45 -8.50 15.53
C ILE A 139 -0.32 -8.99 14.09
N TYR A 140 -1.03 -10.07 13.73
CA TYR A 140 -1.03 -10.58 12.36
C TYR A 140 -1.45 -9.52 11.36
N ARG A 141 -2.41 -8.68 11.71
CA ARG A 141 -2.86 -7.58 10.88
C ARG A 141 -1.81 -6.48 10.70
N ALA A 142 -1.16 -6.07 11.79
CA ALA A 142 -0.09 -5.08 11.71
C ALA A 142 1.06 -5.58 10.82
N VAL A 143 1.43 -6.85 10.98
CA VAL A 143 2.46 -7.50 10.17
C VAL A 143 2.03 -7.64 8.71
N SER A 144 0.83 -8.13 8.41
CA SER A 144 0.38 -8.31 7.03
C SER A 144 0.23 -6.98 6.30
N THR A 145 -0.26 -5.94 6.99
CA THR A 145 -0.28 -4.55 6.47
C THR A 145 1.14 -4.08 6.17
N GLY A 146 2.07 -4.26 7.11
CA GLY A 146 3.48 -3.87 6.93
C GLY A 146 4.12 -4.58 5.73
N LEU A 147 3.94 -5.89 5.62
CA LEU A 147 4.41 -6.67 4.48
C LEU A 147 3.81 -6.17 3.16
N GLY A 148 2.50 -5.91 3.13
CA GLY A 148 1.84 -5.37 1.95
C GLY A 148 2.36 -3.99 1.55
N CYS A 149 2.60 -3.11 2.52
CA CYS A 149 3.21 -1.81 2.28
C CYS A 149 4.63 -1.92 1.73
N ILE A 150 5.45 -2.83 2.26
CA ILE A 150 6.83 -3.06 1.78
C ILE A 150 6.80 -3.57 0.33
N ILE A 151 5.98 -4.58 0.04
CA ILE A 151 5.85 -5.15 -1.31
C ILE A 151 5.36 -4.09 -2.31
N GLY A 152 4.30 -3.35 -1.97
CA GLY A 152 3.78 -2.27 -2.81
C GLY A 152 4.83 -1.20 -3.09
N LEU A 153 5.60 -0.82 -2.06
CA LEU A 153 6.67 0.16 -2.21
C LEU A 153 7.81 -0.35 -3.11
N VAL A 154 8.21 -1.62 -2.96
CA VAL A 154 9.23 -2.24 -3.81
C VAL A 154 8.79 -2.24 -5.28
N ILE A 155 7.53 -2.56 -5.57
CA ILE A 155 6.98 -2.54 -6.94
C ILE A 155 7.05 -1.13 -7.52
N VAL A 156 6.66 -0.12 -6.75
CA VAL A 156 6.75 1.28 -7.18
C VAL A 156 8.21 1.64 -7.48
N ILE A 157 9.14 1.40 -6.55
CA ILE A 157 10.57 1.74 -6.71
C ILE A 157 11.18 1.05 -7.94
N ILE A 158 10.93 -0.26 -8.13
CA ILE A 158 11.46 -1.00 -9.28
C ILE A 158 10.90 -0.44 -10.58
N THR A 159 9.58 -0.21 -10.66
CA THR A 159 8.93 0.31 -11.87
C THR A 159 9.42 1.72 -12.19
N SER A 160 9.63 2.55 -11.17
CA SER A 160 10.15 3.92 -11.28
C SER A 160 11.60 3.98 -11.74
N GLY A 161 12.45 3.12 -11.16
CA GLY A 161 13.84 2.98 -11.57
C GLY A 161 13.94 2.46 -13.01
N LEU A 162 13.13 1.47 -13.37
CA LEU A 162 13.07 0.97 -14.74
C LEU A 162 12.60 2.05 -15.73
N LYS A 163 11.62 2.87 -15.33
CA LYS A 163 11.16 4.02 -16.13
C LYS A 163 12.31 4.99 -16.41
N HIS A 164 13.03 5.43 -15.38
CA HIS A 164 14.17 6.35 -15.53
C HIS A 164 15.27 5.72 -16.39
N TYR A 165 15.63 4.46 -16.13
CA TYR A 165 16.63 3.75 -16.91
C TYR A 165 16.26 3.63 -18.41
N LEU A 166 14.98 3.37 -18.72
CA LEU A 166 14.51 3.30 -20.10
C LEU A 166 14.49 4.68 -20.78
N ILE A 167 14.18 5.75 -20.04
CA ILE A 167 14.26 7.13 -20.55
C ILE A 167 15.72 7.45 -20.89
N ASP A 168 16.65 7.24 -19.96
CA ASP A 168 18.06 7.57 -20.16
C ASP A 168 18.67 6.76 -21.32
N LYS A 169 18.31 5.48 -21.44
CA LYS A 169 18.89 4.59 -22.47
C LYS A 169 18.33 4.80 -23.87
N TYR A 170 17.03 5.13 -24.01
CA TYR A 170 16.36 5.18 -25.31
C TYR A 170 15.92 6.58 -25.74
N LEU A 171 15.84 7.54 -24.81
CA LEU A 171 15.37 8.92 -25.08
C LEU A 171 16.45 10.00 -24.91
N ALA A 172 17.57 9.74 -24.21
CA ALA A 172 18.69 10.69 -24.14
C ALA A 172 19.38 10.93 -25.49
N ASP A 173 19.15 10.05 -26.47
CA ASP A 173 19.69 10.11 -27.84
C ASP A 173 18.87 11.03 -28.76
N SER A 174 17.85 11.74 -28.25
CA SER A 174 16.98 12.66 -29.02
C SER A 174 17.17 14.16 -28.72
N GLU A 175 18.06 14.54 -27.79
CA GLU A 175 18.35 15.96 -27.46
C GLU A 175 19.69 16.49 -28.03
N ALA A 176 20.15 15.98 -29.17
CA ALA A 176 21.16 16.67 -29.98
C ALA A 176 20.67 16.75 -31.44
N PRO A 177 20.05 17.87 -31.85
CA PRO A 177 20.78 18.95 -32.57
C PRO A 177 20.23 20.36 -32.20
N ASN A 178 20.97 21.48 -32.07
CA ASN A 178 21.94 22.10 -32.96
C ASN A 178 22.75 23.13 -32.14
N SER A 179 24.04 22.90 -31.90
CA SER A 179 24.98 24.00 -31.71
C SER A 179 25.56 24.37 -33.08
N GLY A 180 25.19 25.53 -33.60
CA GLY A 180 25.93 26.25 -34.63
C GLY A 180 26.01 25.63 -36.03
N ASN A 181 25.18 26.11 -36.94
CA ASN A 181 25.60 26.97 -38.06
C ASN A 181 24.39 27.32 -38.94
#